data_AF-A0A0F9ADY5-F1
#
_entry.id   AF-A0A0F9ADY5-F1
#
_cell.length_a   1.000
_cell.length_b   1.000
_cell.length_c   1.000
_cell.angle_alpha   90.00
_cell.angle_beta   90.00
_cell.angle_gamma   90.00
#
_symmetry.space_group_name_H-M   'P 1'
#
loop_
_entity.id
_entity.type
_entity.pdbx_description
1 polymer ?
#
loop_
_entity_poly.entity_id
_entity_poly.type
_entity_poly.pdbx_seq_one_letter_code
_entity_poly.pdbx_strand_id
1 'polypeptide(L)'
;FGMPLRLKEPQRVFTCSFSDFFHPAADPWRPAAWEIIRETQHLTYQILTKRVADMRTRLPIDWPYANVWLGVSIENQRFAFRADLLRDTPATVRFLSLEPLLGPVDLTLDGIHWVIVGGESGPKRRHMEARWVRAVRDRCAECGVPFFFKQWGGPSSNKRGGDKATLDGERHRAFPEIAA
;
A
#
# COMPACT_ATOMS: atom_id res chain seq x y z
N PHE A 1 0.81 -12.23 15.52
CA PHE A 1 1.11 -10.79 15.29
C PHE A 1 1.94 -10.17 16.43
N GLY A 2 2.72 -10.93 17.23
CA GLY A 2 3.34 -10.41 18.48
C GLY A 2 4.64 -9.61 18.33
N MET A 3 5.29 -9.61 17.15
CA MET A 3 6.56 -8.91 16.93
C MET A 3 6.53 -7.40 17.27
N PRO A 4 5.47 -6.62 16.94
CA PRO A 4 5.46 -5.18 17.18
C PRO A 4 5.63 -4.78 18.65
N LEU A 5 5.17 -5.60 19.61
CA LEU A 5 5.36 -5.35 21.04
C LEU A 5 6.84 -5.27 21.47
N ARG A 6 7.74 -5.83 20.65
CA ARG A 6 9.18 -5.81 20.88
C ARG A 6 9.88 -4.59 20.27
N LEU A 7 9.19 -3.85 19.39
CA LEU A 7 9.74 -2.66 18.74
C LEU A 7 9.58 -1.46 19.67
N LYS A 8 10.68 -0.84 20.08
CA LYS A 8 10.68 0.30 21.01
C LYS A 8 10.73 1.65 20.30
N GLU A 9 11.42 1.71 19.18
CA GLU A 9 11.59 2.94 18.42
C GLU A 9 10.45 3.15 17.41
N PRO A 10 10.03 4.41 17.18
CA PRO A 10 9.09 4.76 16.14
C PRO A 10 9.56 4.26 14.77
N GLN A 11 8.70 3.49 14.10
CA GLN A 11 8.99 2.97 12.77
C GLN A 11 7.71 2.55 12.05
N ARG A 12 7.83 2.39 10.72
CA ARG A 12 6.76 1.86 9.89
C ARG A 12 6.80 0.32 9.89
N VAL A 13 5.65 -0.31 10.10
CA VAL A 13 5.46 -1.76 10.07
C VAL A 13 4.56 -2.13 8.90
N PHE A 14 5.13 -2.77 7.88
CA PHE A 14 4.33 -3.35 6.79
C PHE A 14 3.78 -4.71 7.20
N THR A 15 2.46 -4.83 7.26
CA THR A 15 1.78 -6.06 7.71
C THR A 15 1.50 -7.00 6.55
N CYS A 16 1.35 -8.29 6.85
CA CYS A 16 0.82 -9.28 5.89
C CYS A 16 1.54 -9.31 4.53
N SER A 17 2.89 -9.31 4.51
CA SER A 17 3.67 -9.25 3.26
C SER A 17 3.43 -10.38 2.25
N PHE A 18 2.94 -11.53 2.73
CA PHE A 18 2.55 -12.69 1.91
C PHE A 18 1.12 -13.19 2.23
N SER A 19 0.33 -12.40 2.95
CA SER A 19 -1.03 -12.73 3.35
C SER A 19 -1.95 -11.50 3.20
N ASP A 20 -3.18 -11.55 3.69
CA ASP A 20 -4.09 -10.40 3.65
C ASP A 20 -4.79 -10.29 5.01
N PHE A 21 -4.72 -9.10 5.62
CA PHE A 21 -5.22 -8.83 6.96
C PHE A 21 -6.75 -8.98 7.06
N PHE A 22 -7.45 -8.82 5.93
CA PHE A 22 -8.91 -8.96 5.83
C PHE A 22 -9.35 -10.26 5.17
N HIS A 23 -8.42 -11.22 5.00
CA HIS A 23 -8.79 -12.58 4.62
C HIS A 23 -9.62 -13.24 5.75
N PRO A 24 -10.64 -14.08 5.46
CA PRO A 24 -11.39 -14.79 6.50
C PRO A 24 -10.52 -15.66 7.42
N ALA A 25 -9.45 -16.26 6.87
CA ALA A 25 -8.45 -16.98 7.67
C ALA A 25 -7.69 -16.10 8.70
N ALA A 26 -7.82 -14.77 8.62
CA ALA A 26 -7.34 -13.84 9.62
C ALA A 26 -8.31 -13.64 10.79
N ASP A 27 -9.58 -14.01 10.64
CA ASP A 27 -10.64 -13.77 11.63
C ASP A 27 -10.27 -14.29 13.04
N PRO A 28 -9.64 -15.48 13.21
CA PRO A 28 -9.29 -15.98 14.55
C PRO A 28 -8.22 -15.16 15.29
N TRP A 29 -7.35 -14.44 14.57
CA TRP A 29 -6.22 -13.72 15.18
C TRP A 29 -6.27 -12.21 15.01
N ARG A 30 -7.13 -11.70 14.11
CA ARG A 30 -7.24 -10.26 13.83
C ARG A 30 -7.67 -9.43 15.03
N PRO A 31 -8.60 -9.85 15.92
CA PRO A 31 -8.91 -9.09 17.13
C PRO A 31 -7.68 -8.84 17.99
N ALA A 32 -6.86 -9.87 18.25
CA ALA A 32 -5.62 -9.73 19.00
C ALA A 32 -4.58 -8.86 18.28
N ALA A 33 -4.55 -8.88 16.94
CA ALA A 33 -3.70 -7.99 16.17
C ALA A 33 -4.12 -6.52 16.29
N TRP A 34 -5.44 -6.24 16.33
CA TRP A 34 -5.95 -4.89 16.58
C TRP A 34 -5.58 -4.37 17.97
N GLU A 35 -5.60 -5.22 19.01
CA GLU A 35 -5.10 -4.82 20.34
C GLU A 35 -3.63 -4.40 20.30
N ILE A 36 -2.78 -5.19 19.64
CA ILE A 36 -1.35 -4.86 19.53
C ILE A 36 -1.15 -3.54 18.79
N ILE A 37 -1.93 -3.28 17.73
CA ILE A 37 -1.89 -2.01 16.99
C ILE A 37 -2.29 -0.84 17.90
N ARG A 38 -3.33 -1.03 18.73
CA ARG A 38 -3.75 -0.04 19.73
C ARG A 38 -2.67 0.23 20.78
N GLU A 39 -2.03 -0.80 21.31
CA GLU A 39 -1.01 -0.70 22.35
C GLU A 39 0.31 -0.07 21.87
N THR A 40 0.56 -0.02 20.56
CA THR A 40 1.84 0.42 19.99
C THR A 40 1.67 1.65 19.09
N GLN A 41 1.09 2.72 19.64
CA GLN A 41 0.83 3.97 18.92
C GLN A 41 2.08 4.66 18.36
N HIS A 42 3.28 4.36 18.88
CA HIS A 42 4.55 4.84 18.34
C HIS A 42 4.92 4.18 16.99
N LEU A 43 4.26 3.08 16.61
CA LEU A 43 4.47 2.39 15.35
C LEU A 43 3.41 2.79 14.33
N THR A 44 3.84 2.97 13.09
CA THR A 44 2.93 3.24 11.97
C THR A 44 2.69 1.99 11.15
N TYR A 45 1.48 1.46 11.18
CA TYR A 45 1.11 0.24 10.48
C TYR A 45 0.65 0.52 9.06
N GLN A 46 1.31 -0.09 8.08
CA GLN A 46 0.83 -0.14 6.70
C GLN A 46 0.06 -1.45 6.49
N ILE A 47 -1.25 -1.33 6.33
CA ILE A 47 -2.14 -2.46 6.05
C ILE A 47 -2.59 -2.35 4.59
N LEU A 48 -2.19 -3.34 3.79
CA LEU A 48 -2.53 -3.43 2.37
C LEU A 48 -3.47 -4.62 2.13
N THR A 49 -4.50 -4.45 1.31
CA THR A 49 -5.46 -5.53 1.01
C THR A 49 -5.97 -5.52 -0.43
N LYS A 50 -6.38 -6.68 -0.93
CA LYS A 50 -7.20 -6.82 -2.16
C LYS A 50 -8.69 -6.98 -1.87
N ARG A 51 -9.04 -7.12 -0.58
CA ARG A 51 -10.35 -7.51 -0.07
C ARG A 51 -11.08 -6.32 0.54
N VAL A 52 -11.16 -5.22 -0.21
CA VAL A 52 -11.75 -3.95 0.27
C VAL A 52 -13.21 -4.08 0.75
N ALA A 53 -13.97 -5.03 0.19
CA ALA A 53 -15.33 -5.33 0.68
C ALA A 53 -15.31 -5.99 2.07
N ASP A 54 -14.40 -6.95 2.29
CA ASP A 54 -14.22 -7.62 3.58
C ASP A 54 -13.68 -6.66 4.64
N MET A 55 -12.84 -5.71 4.23
CA MET A 55 -12.27 -4.68 5.09
C MET A 55 -13.36 -3.87 5.78
N ARG A 56 -14.34 -3.34 5.04
CA ARG A 56 -15.39 -2.45 5.58
C ARG A 56 -16.21 -3.07 6.71
N THR A 57 -16.31 -4.41 6.76
CA THR A 57 -17.07 -5.13 7.79
C THR A 57 -16.20 -5.68 8.92
N ARG A 58 -14.88 -5.52 8.84
CA ARG A 58 -13.89 -6.10 9.76
C ARG A 58 -12.99 -5.07 10.45
N LEU A 59 -13.35 -3.79 10.33
CA LEU A 59 -12.71 -2.71 11.08
C LEU A 59 -13.19 -2.72 12.55
N PRO A 60 -12.36 -2.26 13.49
CA PRO A 60 -12.76 -2.06 14.89
C PRO A 60 -13.94 -1.08 15.02
N ILE A 61 -14.69 -1.19 16.12
CA ILE A 61 -15.82 -0.28 16.40
C ILE A 61 -15.37 1.16 16.66
N ASP A 62 -14.17 1.32 17.20
CA ASP A 62 -13.49 2.57 17.56
C ASP A 62 -12.58 3.11 16.43
N TRP A 63 -12.76 2.61 15.21
CA TRP A 63 -12.04 3.06 14.03
C TRP A 63 -12.39 4.53 13.66
N PRO A 64 -11.44 5.38 13.19
CA PRO A 64 -10.09 5.07 12.71
C PRO A 64 -8.95 5.24 13.73
N TYR A 65 -7.86 4.49 13.53
CA TYR A 65 -6.64 4.63 14.31
C TYR A 65 -5.62 5.54 13.62
N ALA A 66 -5.10 6.51 14.38
CA ALA A 66 -4.12 7.48 13.89
C ALA A 66 -2.85 6.82 13.33
N ASN A 67 -2.42 5.74 13.97
CA ASN A 67 -1.19 5.01 13.64
C ASN A 67 -1.36 3.94 12.55
N VAL A 68 -2.49 3.92 11.83
CA VAL A 68 -2.75 2.97 10.73
C VAL A 68 -2.89 3.70 9.39
N TRP A 69 -2.06 3.30 8.44
CA TRP A 69 -2.17 3.62 7.03
C TRP A 69 -2.86 2.46 6.34
N LEU A 70 -3.97 2.77 5.66
CA LEU A 70 -4.81 1.77 5.01
C LEU A 70 -4.66 1.89 3.50
N GLY A 71 -4.47 0.77 2.83
CA GLY A 71 -4.28 0.78 1.39
C GLY A 71 -4.87 -0.42 0.69
N VAL A 72 -5.06 -0.24 -0.62
CA VAL A 72 -5.56 -1.28 -1.51
C VAL A 72 -4.59 -1.57 -2.64
N SER A 73 -4.48 -2.84 -3.02
CA SER A 73 -3.75 -3.21 -4.22
C SER A 73 -4.62 -3.06 -5.47
N ILE A 74 -4.07 -2.47 -6.52
CA ILE A 74 -4.74 -2.28 -7.82
C ILE A 74 -3.81 -2.75 -8.92
N GLU A 75 -4.11 -3.91 -9.52
CA GLU A 75 -3.22 -4.48 -10.52
C GLU A 75 -3.45 -3.92 -11.93
N ASN A 76 -4.66 -3.47 -12.25
CA ASN A 76 -5.04 -2.90 -13.54
C ASN A 76 -6.40 -2.18 -13.42
N GLN A 77 -6.89 -1.58 -14.53
CA GLN A 77 -8.14 -0.83 -14.57
C GLN A 77 -9.36 -1.59 -14.02
N ARG A 78 -9.43 -2.92 -14.19
CA ARG A 78 -10.54 -3.74 -13.67
C ARG A 78 -10.68 -3.63 -12.16
N PHE A 79 -9.59 -3.35 -11.44
CA PHE A 79 -9.57 -3.22 -9.99
C PHE A 79 -9.49 -1.77 -9.50
N ALA A 80 -9.57 -0.77 -10.40
CA ALA A 80 -9.52 0.64 -10.05
C ALA A 80 -10.62 1.04 -9.05
N PHE A 81 -11.79 0.40 -9.12
CA PHE A 81 -12.91 0.60 -8.18
C PHE A 81 -12.53 0.41 -6.70
N ARG A 82 -11.43 -0.30 -6.39
CA ARG A 82 -10.96 -0.45 -5.01
C ARG A 82 -10.51 0.89 -4.42
N ALA A 83 -10.01 1.82 -5.24
CA ALA A 83 -9.67 3.16 -4.80
C ALA A 83 -10.91 3.89 -4.27
N ASP A 84 -12.04 3.80 -4.98
CA ASP A 84 -13.31 4.42 -4.57
C ASP A 84 -13.79 3.85 -3.23
N LEU A 85 -13.77 2.53 -3.09
CA LEU A 85 -14.16 1.89 -1.83
C LEU A 85 -13.21 2.20 -0.66
N LEU A 86 -11.92 2.44 -0.96
CA LEU A 86 -10.97 2.92 0.04
C LEU A 86 -11.29 4.36 0.47
N ARG A 87 -11.65 5.24 -0.47
CA ARG A 87 -12.02 6.64 -0.17
C ARG A 87 -13.19 6.74 0.79
N ASP A 88 -14.17 5.84 0.66
CA ASP A 88 -15.32 5.74 1.56
C ASP A 88 -14.98 5.21 2.96
N THR A 89 -13.73 4.77 3.18
CA THR A 89 -13.26 4.25 4.47
C THR A 89 -12.45 5.33 5.20
N PRO A 90 -12.85 5.74 6.42
CA PRO A 90 -12.06 6.68 7.22
C PRO A 90 -10.64 6.13 7.45
N ALA A 91 -9.60 6.93 7.25
CA ALA A 91 -8.23 6.57 7.57
C ALA A 91 -7.36 7.83 7.58
N THR A 92 -6.34 7.88 8.45
CA THR A 92 -5.35 8.96 8.47
C THR A 92 -4.59 9.03 7.16
N VAL A 93 -4.13 7.87 6.68
CA VAL A 93 -3.47 7.73 5.39
C VAL A 93 -4.18 6.68 4.56
N ARG A 94 -4.63 7.07 3.36
CA ARG A 94 -5.12 6.16 2.32
C ARG A 94 -4.06 6.04 1.24
N PHE A 95 -3.61 4.83 0.94
CA PHE A 95 -2.60 4.62 -0.10
C PHE A 95 -3.02 3.58 -1.13
N LEU A 96 -2.55 3.76 -2.36
CA LEU A 96 -2.76 2.81 -3.45
C LEU A 96 -1.44 2.09 -3.73
N SER A 97 -1.49 0.76 -3.76
CA SER A 97 -0.37 -0.06 -4.21
C SER A 97 -0.69 -0.65 -5.57
N LEU A 98 -0.14 -0.03 -6.61
CA LEU A 98 -0.20 -0.51 -7.98
C LEU A 98 0.92 -1.54 -8.18
N GLU A 99 0.81 -2.65 -7.45
CA GLU A 99 1.79 -3.74 -7.46
C GLU A 99 1.13 -5.13 -7.43
N PRO A 100 1.44 -6.01 -8.40
CA PRO A 100 2.10 -5.65 -9.65
C PRO A 100 1.19 -4.77 -10.52
N LEU A 101 1.73 -3.73 -11.15
CA LEU A 101 1.01 -2.99 -12.20
C LEU A 101 1.06 -3.78 -13.51
N LEU A 102 -0.09 -4.28 -13.93
CA LEU A 102 -0.28 -5.23 -15.04
C LEU A 102 -1.01 -4.61 -16.23
N GLY A 103 -1.24 -3.30 -16.23
CA GLY A 103 -1.88 -2.58 -17.31
C GLY A 103 -2.00 -1.09 -16.97
N PRO A 104 -2.46 -0.26 -17.93
CA PRO A 104 -2.77 1.13 -17.65
C PRO A 104 -3.90 1.21 -16.61
N VAL A 105 -3.85 2.26 -15.78
CA VAL A 105 -4.89 2.58 -14.81
C VAL A 105 -5.13 4.08 -14.83
N ASP A 106 -6.39 4.47 -14.95
CA ASP A 106 -6.87 5.83 -14.74
C ASP A 106 -7.51 5.91 -13.35
N LEU A 107 -7.04 6.85 -12.52
CA LEU A 107 -7.40 6.97 -11.12
C LEU A 107 -7.76 8.41 -10.76
N THR A 108 -8.87 8.55 -10.04
CA THR A 108 -9.17 9.76 -9.28
C THR A 108 -8.43 9.68 -7.94
N LEU A 109 -7.56 10.66 -7.65
CA LEU A 109 -6.70 10.65 -6.48
C LEU A 109 -7.20 11.52 -5.32
N ASP A 110 -8.37 12.16 -5.43
CA ASP A 110 -8.97 12.92 -4.33
C ASP A 110 -9.11 12.05 -3.08
N GLY A 111 -8.56 12.49 -1.95
CA GLY A 111 -8.57 11.73 -0.69
C GLY A 111 -7.59 10.55 -0.62
N ILE A 112 -6.73 10.37 -1.64
CA ILE A 112 -5.59 9.46 -1.63
C ILE A 112 -4.34 10.24 -1.24
N HIS A 113 -3.55 9.70 -0.32
CA HIS A 113 -2.41 10.38 0.28
C HIS A 113 -1.06 9.81 -0.18
N TRP A 114 -1.04 8.65 -0.85
CA TRP A 114 0.20 8.04 -1.33
C TRP A 114 -0.06 7.00 -2.41
N VAL A 115 0.78 6.98 -3.45
CA VAL A 115 0.70 5.99 -4.53
C VAL A 115 2.05 5.29 -4.72
N ILE A 116 2.01 3.96 -4.69
CA ILE A 116 3.16 3.08 -4.89
C ILE A 116 2.99 2.36 -6.22
N VAL A 117 4.00 2.34 -7.08
CA VAL A 117 4.00 1.53 -8.32
C VAL A 117 5.13 0.52 -8.30
N GLY A 118 4.83 -0.74 -8.63
CA GLY A 118 5.82 -1.80 -8.73
C GLY A 118 5.47 -2.88 -9.74
N GLY A 119 6.48 -3.45 -10.39
CA GLY A 119 6.35 -4.60 -11.27
C GLY A 119 6.42 -5.95 -10.52
N GLU A 120 5.99 -7.01 -11.19
CA GLU A 120 5.93 -8.35 -10.61
C GLU A 120 7.31 -8.97 -10.39
N SER A 121 7.47 -9.68 -9.28
CA SER A 121 8.70 -10.40 -8.93
C SER A 121 8.57 -11.90 -9.27
N GLY A 122 9.70 -12.53 -9.60
CA GLY A 122 9.79 -13.98 -9.77
C GLY A 122 9.93 -14.45 -11.22
N PRO A 123 10.03 -15.78 -11.43
CA PRO A 123 10.38 -16.36 -12.72
C PRO A 123 9.28 -16.19 -13.79
N LYS A 124 8.01 -16.11 -13.38
CA LYS A 124 6.85 -15.95 -14.27
C LYS A 124 6.29 -14.51 -14.30
N ARG A 125 7.16 -13.52 -14.04
CA ARG A 125 6.74 -12.12 -13.94
C ARG A 125 6.16 -11.60 -15.25
N ARG A 126 5.05 -10.89 -15.15
CA ARG A 126 4.46 -10.13 -16.25
C ARG A 126 5.21 -8.82 -16.45
N HIS A 127 5.31 -8.39 -17.71
CA HIS A 127 5.97 -7.14 -18.08
C HIS A 127 5.13 -5.93 -17.67
N MET A 128 5.78 -4.94 -17.06
CA MET A 128 5.19 -3.64 -16.75
C MET A 128 5.78 -2.61 -17.71
N GLU A 129 4.92 -1.87 -18.42
CA GLU A 129 5.39 -0.87 -19.37
C GLU A 129 5.69 0.49 -18.71
N ALA A 130 6.77 1.13 -19.16
CA ALA A 130 7.19 2.43 -18.62
C ALA A 130 6.14 3.53 -18.79
N ARG A 131 5.39 3.52 -19.90
CA ARG A 131 4.32 4.51 -20.13
C ARG A 131 3.22 4.44 -19.07
N TRP A 132 2.93 3.27 -18.50
CA TRP A 132 1.92 3.15 -17.43
C TRP A 132 2.42 3.77 -16.14
N VAL A 133 3.69 3.54 -15.80
CA VAL A 133 4.33 4.12 -14.60
C VAL A 133 4.40 5.65 -14.72
N ARG A 134 4.77 6.17 -15.89
CA ARG A 134 4.81 7.63 -16.15
C ARG A 134 3.43 8.26 -16.01
N ALA A 135 2.39 7.66 -16.60
CA ALA A 135 1.03 8.17 -16.47
C ALA A 135 0.59 8.28 -14.99
N VAL A 136 0.91 7.29 -14.17
CA VAL A 136 0.62 7.35 -12.72
C VAL A 136 1.45 8.42 -12.03
N ARG A 137 2.76 8.53 -12.30
CA ARG A 137 3.63 9.56 -11.73
C ARG A 137 3.09 10.95 -12.05
N ASP A 138 2.78 11.21 -13.31
CA ASP A 138 2.35 12.52 -13.80
C ASP A 138 1.01 12.88 -13.17
N ARG A 139 0.08 11.92 -13.05
CA ARG A 139 -1.18 12.11 -12.33
C ARG A 139 -0.98 12.41 -10.84
N CYS A 140 -0.02 11.75 -10.19
CA CYS A 140 0.32 12.05 -8.81
C CYS A 140 0.87 13.48 -8.66
N ALA A 141 1.72 13.92 -9.59
CA ALA A 141 2.27 15.27 -9.60
C ALA A 141 1.17 16.33 -9.80
N GLU A 142 0.22 16.11 -10.73
CA GLU A 142 -0.94 16.98 -10.93
C GLU A 142 -1.81 17.14 -9.68
N CYS A 143 -1.99 16.04 -8.93
CA CYS A 143 -2.83 16.02 -7.73
C CYS A 143 -2.07 16.37 -6.44
N GLY A 144 -0.75 16.63 -6.50
CA GLY A 144 0.07 16.83 -5.31
C GLY A 144 0.17 15.61 -4.39
N VAL A 145 0.00 14.40 -4.94
CA VAL A 145 0.05 13.14 -4.18
C VAL A 145 1.47 12.55 -4.23
N PRO A 146 2.07 12.20 -3.08
CA PRO A 146 3.36 11.53 -3.03
C PRO A 146 3.41 10.25 -3.88
N PHE A 147 4.43 10.16 -4.74
CA PHE A 147 4.66 9.03 -5.63
C PHE A 147 5.91 8.22 -5.21
N PHE A 148 5.75 6.90 -5.09
CA PHE A 148 6.82 5.97 -4.79
C PHE A 148 6.94 4.93 -5.91
N PHE A 149 8.02 5.00 -6.69
CA PHE A 149 8.35 3.95 -7.63
C PHE A 149 9.16 2.87 -6.92
N LYS A 150 8.52 1.72 -6.69
CA LYS A 150 9.13 0.61 -5.99
C LYS A 150 10.20 -0.05 -6.84
N GLN A 151 9.79 -0.62 -7.99
CA GLN A 151 10.61 -1.46 -8.87
C GLN A 151 9.99 -1.72 -10.25
N TRP A 152 10.79 -2.06 -11.26
CA TRP A 152 10.31 -2.56 -12.58
C TRP A 152 9.78 -4.01 -12.55
N GLY A 153 10.07 -4.76 -11.50
CA GLY A 153 9.93 -6.22 -11.46
C GLY A 153 11.21 -6.93 -11.94
N GLY A 154 11.38 -8.18 -11.54
CA GLY A 154 12.63 -8.90 -11.79
C GLY A 154 12.71 -10.27 -11.12
N PRO A 155 13.76 -11.06 -11.42
CA PRO A 155 14.02 -12.29 -10.68
C PRO A 155 14.27 -11.97 -9.20
N SER A 156 13.83 -12.87 -8.30
CA SER A 156 13.97 -12.71 -6.85
C SER A 156 15.42 -12.54 -6.38
N SER A 157 16.37 -13.11 -7.13
CA SER A 157 17.82 -13.03 -6.90
C SER A 157 18.44 -11.69 -7.27
N ASN A 158 17.72 -10.82 -7.99
CA ASN A 158 18.22 -9.53 -8.43
C ASN A 158 17.23 -8.44 -8.05
N LYS A 159 17.28 -8.01 -6.78
CA LYS A 159 16.63 -6.79 -6.26
C LYS A 159 17.17 -5.50 -6.92
N ARG A 160 17.64 -5.53 -8.17
CA ARG A 160 18.04 -4.32 -8.93
C ARG A 160 16.88 -3.33 -9.09
N GLY A 161 15.66 -3.78 -8.84
CA GLY A 161 14.49 -2.93 -8.70
C GLY A 161 14.21 -2.39 -7.29
N GLY A 162 14.92 -2.76 -6.22
CA GLY A 162 14.66 -2.27 -4.85
C GLY A 162 14.99 -0.77 -4.68
N ASP A 163 15.67 -0.37 -3.60
CA ASP A 163 15.97 1.05 -3.29
C ASP A 163 16.70 1.84 -4.40
N LYS A 164 17.27 1.14 -5.38
CA LYS A 164 18.00 1.69 -6.53
C LYS A 164 17.15 1.84 -7.80
N ALA A 165 15.89 1.40 -7.82
CA ALA A 165 15.06 1.57 -9.01
C ALA A 165 14.89 3.03 -9.36
N THR A 166 15.02 3.29 -10.66
CA THR A 166 14.79 4.59 -11.26
C THR A 166 13.74 4.50 -12.35
N LEU A 167 12.96 5.57 -12.48
CA LEU A 167 12.10 5.86 -13.61
C LEU A 167 12.70 7.09 -14.30
N ASP A 168 13.03 6.97 -15.58
CA ASP A 168 13.66 8.04 -16.36
C ASP A 168 14.96 8.57 -15.75
N GLY A 169 15.74 7.67 -15.11
CA GLY A 169 17.02 8.02 -14.46
C GLY A 169 16.89 8.56 -13.03
N GLU A 170 15.67 8.82 -12.56
CA GLU A 170 15.41 9.41 -11.24
C GLU A 170 14.81 8.42 -10.25
N ARG A 171 15.13 8.59 -8.95
CA ARG A 171 14.51 7.82 -7.88
C ARG A 171 13.26 8.54 -7.38
N HIS A 172 12.14 7.83 -7.37
CA HIS A 172 10.86 8.33 -6.87
C HIS A 172 10.53 7.62 -5.56
N ARG A 173 10.71 8.30 -4.43
CA ARG A 173 10.60 7.70 -3.08
C ARG A 173 9.81 8.58 -2.11
N ALA A 174 8.89 9.39 -2.61
CA ALA A 174 8.10 10.26 -1.77
C ALA A 174 7.20 9.43 -0.84
N PHE A 175 7.04 9.92 0.39
CA PHE A 175 6.12 9.39 1.41
C PHE A 175 5.13 10.50 1.79
N PRO A 176 3.95 10.15 2.31
CA PRO A 176 3.04 11.14 2.87
C PRO A 176 3.71 11.87 4.05
N GLU A 177 3.59 13.20 4.04
CA GLU A 177 3.87 14.01 5.21
C GLU A 177 2.69 13.88 6.17
N ILE A 178 2.94 13.44 7.39
CA ILE A 178 1.93 13.43 8.45
C ILE A 178 2.29 14.59 9.36
N ALA A 179 1.36 15.54 9.49
CA ALA A 179 1.46 16.57 10.51
C ALA A 179 1.58 15.87 11.88
N ALA A 180 2.66 16.18 12.59
CA ALA A 180 2.96 15.63 13.91
C ALA A 180 1.89 16.02 14.94
#